data_AF-A0A7M3XNN5-F1
#
_entry.id   AF-A0A7M3XNN5-F1
#
_cell.length_a   1.000
_cell.length_b   1.000
_cell.length_c   1.000
_cell.angle_alpha   90.00
_cell.angle_beta   90.00
_cell.angle_gamma   90.00
#
_symmetry.space_group_name_H-M   'P 1'
#
loop_
_entity.id
_entity.type
_entity.pdbx_description
1 polymer ?
#
loop_
_entity_poly.entity_id
_entity_poly.type
_entity_poly.pdbx_seq_one_letter_code
_entity_poly.pdbx_strand_id
1 'polypeptide(L)'
;TESDGYTNSEILAIENFVQRGGTVILMDDFGYSAQLASQFGLDYSGHRLYDGQAYAHELDYNYVWINTTSAYNFTTNSGSLSSVNPCLKDSDSDGIIDLLDIEPFNPDITTSGISLGDAGLCSHRFDPITSIWDFSEGYEILTNGPSAFEKDSSYNPVENRYAIGRSTLDSYLDTNDDGNLTVGFEAAGIQDDEQGPFAVYVRYCFDRLCIDSDSGRVHFVSDGSLLINSLYDPDFDSDYSGLIPSNDNRKWALDIIAEALLIGNSSTSATENAIVIFDESRHQQSNIGGDTYNLLYYLLIYFTNDWMAMLILFLGLFISLEAVLIRKEDPDEWRHVFRIIYYGFGDARRYEYYQRPQKIRQVLLTRIRNVNAMSREEFDALPAAELQRMVDDKVLTDFIFNDRRYKTDELVGIVKRIKDWGTTDTEGVA
;
A
#
# COMPACT_ATOMS: atom_id res chain seq x y z
N THR A 1 16.71 2.32 1.97
CA THR A 1 16.03 1.23 2.69
C THR A 1 14.95 1.91 3.50
N GLU A 2 13.70 1.52 3.32
CA GLU A 2 12.63 1.95 4.23
C GLU A 2 12.96 1.36 5.61
N SER A 3 12.88 2.14 6.68
CA SER A 3 13.03 1.59 8.03
C SER A 3 11.76 0.90 8.45
N ASP A 4 11.87 0.09 9.50
CA ASP A 4 10.71 -0.44 10.19
C ASP A 4 9.85 0.72 10.73
N GLY A 5 8.53 0.54 10.76
CA GLY A 5 7.61 1.52 11.31
C GLY A 5 6.78 2.28 10.28
N TYR A 6 7.35 3.39 9.80
CA TYR A 6 6.69 4.37 8.93
C TYR A 6 7.46 4.56 7.63
N THR A 7 6.73 4.61 6.52
CA THR A 7 7.29 5.00 5.22
C THR A 7 7.71 6.46 5.23
N ASN A 8 8.66 6.83 4.36
CA ASN A 8 9.08 8.22 4.22
C ASN A 8 7.92 9.17 3.88
N SER A 9 6.92 8.69 3.12
CA SER A 9 5.72 9.47 2.80
C SER A 9 4.85 9.74 4.02
N GLU A 10 4.71 8.77 4.92
CA GLU A 10 3.94 8.93 6.18
C GLU A 10 4.65 9.89 7.12
N ILE A 11 5.97 9.75 7.27
CA ILE A 11 6.78 10.66 8.08
C ILE A 11 6.62 12.11 7.61
N LEU A 12 6.76 12.37 6.30
CA LEU A 12 6.58 13.71 5.73
C LEU A 12 5.15 14.25 5.92
N ALA A 13 4.14 13.38 5.85
CA ALA A 13 2.74 13.79 6.07
C ALA A 13 2.51 14.20 7.53
N ILE A 14 3.03 13.42 8.48
CA ILE A 14 2.96 13.73 9.92
C ILE A 14 3.71 15.02 10.24
N GLU A 15 4.92 15.19 9.71
CA GLU A 15 5.70 16.42 9.88
C GLU A 15 4.92 17.64 9.34
N ASN A 16 4.35 17.53 8.13
CA ASN A 16 3.57 18.63 7.55
C ASN A 16 2.29 18.93 8.35
N PHE A 17 1.66 17.90 8.94
CA PHE A 17 0.50 18.07 9.80
C PHE A 17 0.86 18.85 11.08
N VAL A 18 1.96 18.48 11.73
CA VAL A 18 2.48 19.20 12.92
C VAL A 18 2.87 20.63 12.54
N GLN A 19 3.56 20.86 11.43
CA GLN A 19 3.90 22.21 10.94
C GLN A 19 2.69 23.12 10.71
N ARG A 20 1.49 22.56 10.54
CA ARG A 20 0.23 23.29 10.35
C ARG A 20 -0.57 23.48 11.66
N GLY A 21 0.02 23.19 12.82
CA GLY A 21 -0.67 23.28 14.11
C GLY A 21 -1.28 21.96 14.58
N GLY A 22 -1.04 20.85 13.88
CA GLY A 22 -1.54 19.54 14.26
C GLY A 22 -0.95 19.03 15.57
N THR A 23 -1.75 18.26 16.31
CA THR A 23 -1.33 17.54 17.52
C THR A 23 -1.26 16.05 17.24
N VAL A 24 -0.12 15.43 17.54
CA VAL A 24 0.10 13.99 17.35
C VAL A 24 0.42 13.35 18.69
N ILE A 25 -0.24 12.24 19.01
CA ILE A 25 0.16 11.35 20.10
C ILE A 25 0.78 10.12 19.44
N LEU A 26 2.06 9.91 19.67
CA LEU A 26 2.81 8.76 19.17
C LEU A 26 3.16 7.87 20.34
N MET A 27 2.53 6.70 20.38
CA MET A 27 2.80 5.65 21.36
C MET A 27 3.55 4.55 20.64
N ASP A 28 4.77 4.28 21.07
CA ASP A 28 5.67 3.34 20.44
C ASP A 28 6.16 2.30 21.43
N ASP A 29 6.52 1.14 20.93
CA ASP A 29 7.06 0.04 21.71
C ASP A 29 8.43 -0.35 21.14
N PHE A 30 9.51 -0.25 21.93
CA PHE A 30 10.86 -0.63 21.52
C PHE A 30 11.42 0.03 20.22
N GLY A 31 10.99 1.24 19.87
CA GLY A 31 11.65 2.02 18.81
C GLY A 31 11.18 1.73 17.38
N TYR A 32 10.03 1.08 17.16
CA TYR A 32 9.46 0.93 15.81
C TYR A 32 9.18 2.27 15.15
N SER A 33 8.97 3.34 15.92
CA SER A 33 8.80 4.70 15.41
C SER A 33 10.08 5.54 15.40
N ALA A 34 11.26 4.93 15.59
CA ALA A 34 12.54 5.64 15.73
C ALA A 34 12.86 6.56 14.54
N GLN A 35 12.54 6.16 13.30
CA GLN A 35 12.79 7.04 12.15
C GLN A 35 11.92 8.30 12.22
N LEU A 36 10.65 8.19 12.64
CA LEU A 36 9.77 9.33 12.83
C LEU A 36 10.28 10.21 13.98
N ALA A 37 10.61 9.63 15.14
CA ALA A 37 11.16 10.34 16.29
C ALA A 37 12.46 11.09 15.96
N SER A 38 13.35 10.50 15.15
CA SER A 38 14.61 11.12 14.73
C SER A 38 14.41 12.40 13.90
N GLN A 39 13.28 12.54 13.17
CA GLN A 39 12.97 13.80 12.48
C GLN A 39 12.74 14.97 13.45
N PHE A 40 12.35 14.66 14.68
CA PHE A 40 12.17 15.62 15.76
C PHE A 40 13.41 15.69 16.68
N GLY A 41 14.48 14.95 16.36
CA GLY A 41 15.72 14.87 17.14
C GLY A 41 15.58 14.05 18.42
N LEU A 42 14.70 13.04 18.41
CA LEU A 42 14.52 12.08 19.50
C LEU A 42 14.99 10.70 19.10
N ASP A 43 15.65 10.03 20.03
CA ASP A 43 16.15 8.67 19.89
C ASP A 43 15.59 7.80 21.02
N TYR A 44 15.06 6.64 20.68
CA TYR A 44 14.67 5.61 21.63
C TYR A 44 15.90 4.83 22.07
N SER A 45 15.91 4.36 23.32
CA SER A 45 16.94 3.43 23.78
C SER A 45 16.83 2.07 23.10
N GLY A 46 15.61 1.64 22.72
CA GLY A 46 15.35 0.31 22.17
C GLY A 46 15.48 -0.81 23.20
N HIS A 47 15.75 -0.46 24.46
CA HIS A 47 16.00 -1.37 25.57
C HIS A 47 14.85 -1.35 26.55
N ARG A 48 14.62 -2.48 27.21
CA ARG A 48 13.51 -2.62 28.15
C ARG A 48 13.80 -1.86 29.44
N LEU A 49 12.82 -1.06 29.86
CA LEU A 49 12.84 -0.34 31.12
C LEU A 49 12.06 -1.14 32.17
N TYR A 50 12.69 -1.35 33.32
CA TYR A 50 12.13 -2.07 34.45
C TYR A 50 12.06 -1.17 35.68
N ASP A 51 11.06 -1.40 36.53
CA ASP A 51 10.99 -0.77 37.85
C ASP A 51 11.58 -1.71 38.90
N GLY A 52 12.36 -1.15 39.82
CA GLY A 52 12.93 -1.82 41.00
C GLY A 52 11.89 -2.16 42.07
N GLN A 53 10.60 -1.97 41.78
CA GLN A 53 9.47 -2.20 42.67
C GLN A 53 9.42 -1.22 43.86
N ALA A 54 10.03 -0.04 43.72
CA ALA A 54 10.04 0.97 44.79
C ALA A 54 8.66 1.57 45.08
N TYR A 55 7.80 1.67 44.07
CA TYR A 55 6.53 2.39 44.17
C TYR A 55 5.32 1.48 44.41
N ALA A 56 5.26 0.31 43.77
CA ALA A 56 4.19 -0.67 43.91
C ALA A 56 4.78 -2.08 43.92
N HIS A 57 4.95 -2.66 45.12
CA HIS A 57 5.59 -3.98 45.28
C HIS A 57 4.67 -5.13 44.83
N GLU A 58 3.37 -4.88 44.78
CA GLU A 58 2.35 -5.76 44.25
C GLU A 58 2.42 -5.91 42.73
N LEU A 59 3.04 -4.95 42.03
CA LEU A 59 3.26 -4.99 40.60
C LEU A 59 4.58 -5.70 40.27
N ASP A 60 4.56 -6.42 39.16
CA ASP A 60 5.77 -7.00 38.60
C ASP A 60 6.72 -5.91 38.10
N TYR A 61 8.02 -6.22 37.99
CA TYR A 61 9.08 -5.29 37.56
C TYR A 61 8.88 -4.75 36.12
N ASN A 62 7.94 -5.34 35.38
CA ASN A 62 7.52 -4.93 34.04
C ASN A 62 6.63 -3.68 34.05
N TYR A 63 5.95 -3.37 35.15
CA TYR A 63 5.09 -2.20 35.24
C TYR A 63 5.87 -1.01 35.78
N VAL A 64 5.91 0.08 35.02
CA VAL A 64 6.67 1.27 35.39
C VAL A 64 5.72 2.45 35.54
N TRP A 65 5.81 3.11 36.70
CA TRP A 65 5.10 4.36 36.95
C TRP A 65 5.86 5.55 36.39
N ILE A 66 5.19 6.32 35.57
CA ILE A 66 5.71 7.55 34.98
C ILE A 66 5.10 8.72 35.72
N ASN A 67 5.95 9.49 36.39
CA ASN A 67 5.54 10.67 37.13
C ASN A 67 5.69 11.91 36.26
N THR A 68 4.61 12.70 36.17
CA THR A 68 4.55 13.98 35.46
C THR A 68 4.11 15.11 36.38
N THR A 69 4.72 15.23 37.58
CA THR A 69 4.29 16.17 38.66
C THR A 69 3.98 17.60 38.18
N SER A 70 4.65 18.08 37.13
CA SER A 70 4.34 19.37 36.50
C SER A 70 4.34 19.22 34.98
N ALA A 71 3.29 18.63 34.42
CA ALA A 71 3.24 18.30 33.00
C ALA A 71 3.36 19.51 32.06
N TYR A 72 3.04 20.71 32.56
CA TYR A 72 3.09 21.97 31.83
C TYR A 72 4.32 22.83 32.18
N ASN A 73 5.28 22.29 32.92
CA ASN A 73 6.54 22.97 33.21
C ASN A 73 7.64 22.52 32.25
N PHE A 74 7.71 23.20 31.11
CA PHE A 74 8.59 22.79 30.00
C PHE A 74 10.06 23.18 30.20
N THR A 75 10.37 24.18 31.03
CA THR A 75 11.75 24.60 31.29
C THR A 75 11.97 24.91 32.75
N THR A 76 13.21 24.78 33.22
CA THR A 76 13.56 24.99 34.63
C THR A 76 13.26 26.41 35.16
N ASN A 77 13.01 27.39 34.28
CA ASN A 77 12.93 28.81 34.63
C ASN A 77 11.59 29.48 34.31
N SER A 78 10.70 28.83 33.53
CA SER A 78 9.48 29.45 33.01
C SER A 78 8.27 29.33 33.94
N GLY A 79 8.36 28.51 35.00
CA GLY A 79 7.19 28.14 35.80
C GLY A 79 6.23 27.26 35.00
N SER A 80 5.07 26.99 35.60
CA SER A 80 3.99 26.25 34.92
C SER A 80 3.36 27.09 33.82
N LEU A 81 3.06 26.42 32.70
CA LEU A 81 2.30 26.93 31.57
C LEU A 81 0.95 26.21 31.43
N SER A 82 0.33 25.81 32.55
CA SER A 82 -0.96 25.10 32.55
C SER A 82 -2.09 25.89 31.87
N SER A 83 -1.98 27.21 31.82
CA SER A 83 -2.87 28.08 31.05
C SER A 83 -2.89 27.83 29.54
N VAL A 84 -1.94 27.07 28.99
CA VAL A 84 -1.96 26.61 27.59
C VAL A 84 -3.08 25.58 27.37
N ASN A 85 -3.43 24.78 28.39
CA ASN A 85 -4.56 23.87 28.32
C ASN A 85 -5.85 24.59 28.72
N PRO A 86 -6.84 24.73 27.82
CA PRO A 86 -8.11 25.41 28.13
C PRO A 86 -8.90 24.76 29.28
N CYS A 87 -8.69 23.48 29.58
CA CYS A 87 -9.31 22.80 30.72
C CYS A 87 -8.62 23.07 32.07
N LEU A 88 -7.48 23.76 32.07
CA LEU A 88 -6.74 24.15 33.28
C LEU A 88 -6.54 25.67 33.39
N LYS A 89 -6.99 26.41 32.37
CA LYS A 89 -6.84 27.86 32.31
C LYS A 89 -7.91 28.53 33.15
N ASP A 90 -7.47 29.15 34.24
CA ASP A 90 -8.25 29.96 35.17
C ASP A 90 -7.39 31.21 35.48
N SER A 91 -7.74 32.33 34.84
CA SER A 91 -6.91 33.54 34.84
C SER A 91 -7.01 34.36 36.12
N ASP A 92 -8.11 34.25 36.87
CA ASP A 92 -8.34 34.98 38.12
C ASP A 92 -8.39 34.09 39.37
N SER A 93 -8.27 32.77 39.18
CA SER A 93 -8.19 31.76 40.23
C SER A 93 -9.46 31.65 41.09
N ASP A 94 -10.62 31.84 40.46
CA ASP A 94 -11.93 31.73 41.10
C ASP A 94 -12.43 30.26 41.23
N GLY A 95 -11.74 29.32 40.57
CA GLY A 95 -12.03 27.90 40.57
C GLY A 95 -12.88 27.41 39.40
N ILE A 96 -13.15 28.26 38.41
CA ILE A 96 -13.84 27.95 37.16
C ILE A 96 -12.88 28.19 35.99
N ILE A 97 -12.96 27.34 34.95
CA ILE A 97 -12.15 27.57 33.74
C ILE A 97 -12.65 28.78 32.94
N ASP A 98 -11.73 29.52 32.33
CA ASP A 98 -12.01 30.71 31.53
C ASP A 98 -13.07 30.48 30.43
N LEU A 99 -13.22 29.25 29.93
CA LEU A 99 -14.20 28.91 28.88
C LEU A 99 -15.65 28.85 29.40
N LEU A 100 -15.84 28.64 30.70
CA LEU A 100 -17.15 28.54 31.35
C LEU A 100 -17.45 29.75 32.24
N ASP A 101 -16.44 30.58 32.49
CA ASP A 101 -16.60 31.79 33.25
C ASP A 101 -17.18 32.94 32.39
N ILE A 102 -18.16 33.63 32.96
CA ILE A 102 -18.79 34.81 32.37
C ILE A 102 -17.86 36.03 32.47
N GLU A 103 -17.06 36.15 33.53
CA GLU A 103 -16.04 37.19 33.70
C GLU A 103 -14.65 36.62 34.05
N PRO A 104 -13.92 36.03 33.09
CA PRO A 104 -12.64 35.30 33.28
C PRO A 104 -11.47 36.08 33.92
N PHE A 105 -11.67 37.33 34.32
CA PHE A 105 -10.64 38.19 34.89
C PHE A 105 -11.09 38.85 36.19
N ASN A 106 -12.23 38.45 36.74
CA ASN A 106 -12.86 39.06 37.90
C ASN A 106 -13.24 37.99 38.95
N PRO A 107 -12.38 37.77 39.97
CA PRO A 107 -12.53 36.66 40.90
C PRO A 107 -13.74 36.82 41.85
N ASP A 108 -14.40 37.98 41.84
CA ASP A 108 -15.61 38.23 42.65
C ASP A 108 -16.89 37.70 41.97
N ILE A 109 -16.84 37.32 40.69
CA ILE A 109 -17.99 36.89 39.90
C ILE A 109 -17.73 35.48 39.38
N THR A 110 -18.28 34.47 40.04
CA THR A 110 -18.08 33.07 39.64
C THR A 110 -19.35 32.49 39.00
N THR A 111 -19.18 31.72 37.92
CA THR A 111 -20.31 31.01 37.28
C THR A 111 -20.79 29.87 38.17
N SER A 112 -22.03 29.96 38.65
CA SER A 112 -22.66 28.90 39.46
C SER A 112 -23.54 27.96 38.63
N GLY A 113 -23.62 26.69 39.04
CA GLY A 113 -24.57 25.73 38.48
C GLY A 113 -24.10 25.04 37.19
N ILE A 114 -22.79 24.94 36.98
CA ILE A 114 -22.18 24.21 35.87
C ILE A 114 -22.61 22.74 35.94
N SER A 115 -23.16 22.23 34.84
CA SER A 115 -23.50 20.82 34.69
C SER A 115 -22.38 20.06 33.98
N LEU A 116 -22.40 18.73 34.08
CA LEU A 116 -21.46 17.87 33.34
C LEU A 116 -21.55 18.10 31.81
N GLY A 117 -22.74 18.46 31.30
CA GLY A 117 -22.93 18.77 29.88
C GLY A 117 -22.24 20.06 29.45
N ASP A 118 -22.12 21.04 30.36
CA ASP A 118 -21.44 22.31 30.10
C ASP A 118 -19.92 22.11 30.09
N ALA A 119 -19.39 21.20 30.89
CA ALA A 119 -17.95 20.89 30.93
C ALA A 119 -17.41 20.31 29.61
N GLY A 120 -18.26 19.71 28.77
CA GLY A 120 -17.91 19.27 27.41
C GLY A 120 -16.67 18.36 27.37
N LEU A 121 -15.69 18.72 26.54
CA LEU A 121 -14.42 18.00 26.39
C LEU A 121 -13.53 18.04 27.64
N CYS A 122 -13.82 18.91 28.61
CA CYS A 122 -13.10 18.98 29.88
C CYS A 122 -13.81 18.23 31.02
N SER A 123 -14.86 17.45 30.72
CA SER A 123 -15.72 16.81 31.73
C SER A 123 -14.99 15.84 32.66
N HIS A 124 -13.86 15.24 32.25
CA HIS A 124 -13.03 14.38 33.09
C HIS A 124 -12.30 15.13 34.21
N ARG A 125 -12.27 16.48 34.18
CA ARG A 125 -11.73 17.34 35.23
C ARG A 125 -12.80 17.89 36.19
N PHE A 126 -14.08 17.66 35.91
CA PHE A 126 -15.19 18.21 36.68
C PHE A 126 -15.89 17.14 37.49
N ASP A 127 -16.00 17.34 38.81
CA ASP A 127 -16.82 16.48 39.67
C ASP A 127 -18.26 17.05 39.77
N PRO A 128 -19.26 16.39 39.18
CA PRO A 128 -20.65 16.88 39.21
C PRO A 128 -21.30 16.79 40.59
N ILE A 129 -20.75 16.01 41.54
CA ILE A 129 -21.30 15.84 42.88
C ILE A 129 -20.88 17.00 43.77
N THR A 130 -19.59 17.35 43.73
CA THR A 130 -19.02 18.44 44.54
C THR A 130 -19.05 19.79 43.83
N SER A 131 -19.26 19.79 42.51
CA SER A 131 -19.11 20.97 41.63
C SER A 131 -17.73 21.62 41.73
N ILE A 132 -16.70 20.81 41.97
CA ILE A 132 -15.31 21.24 42.07
C ILE A 132 -14.58 20.85 40.77
N TRP A 133 -13.75 21.77 40.30
CA TRP A 133 -12.86 21.55 39.18
C TRP A 133 -11.47 21.11 39.64
N ASP A 134 -10.89 20.14 38.94
CA ASP A 134 -9.55 19.63 39.21
C ASP A 134 -8.50 20.31 38.33
N PHE A 135 -7.77 21.27 38.91
CA PHE A 135 -6.67 21.98 38.26
C PHE A 135 -5.29 21.31 38.41
N SER A 136 -5.24 20.03 38.81
CA SER A 136 -3.97 19.31 38.94
C SER A 136 -3.25 19.15 37.60
N GLU A 137 -1.97 19.52 37.57
CA GLU A 137 -1.11 19.38 36.39
C GLU A 137 -0.41 18.01 36.32
N GLY A 138 -0.48 17.24 37.40
CA GLY A 138 0.19 15.96 37.54
C GLY A 138 -0.62 14.80 36.98
N TYR A 139 0.06 13.89 36.29
CA TYR A 139 -0.46 12.57 35.94
C TYR A 139 0.44 11.49 36.54
N GLU A 140 -0.21 10.46 37.07
CA GLU A 140 0.39 9.18 37.43
C GLU A 140 0.04 8.22 36.31
N ILE A 141 1.01 7.97 35.42
CA ILE A 141 0.79 7.16 34.22
C ILE A 141 1.40 5.78 34.45
N LEU A 142 0.59 4.73 34.37
CA LEU A 142 1.05 3.35 34.45
C LEU A 142 1.38 2.82 33.06
N THR A 143 2.54 2.22 32.89
CA THR A 143 2.99 1.59 31.63
C THR A 143 3.28 0.11 31.86
N ASN A 144 3.24 -0.71 30.81
CA ASN A 144 3.55 -2.15 30.88
C ASN A 144 4.60 -2.56 29.85
N GLY A 145 5.81 -2.82 30.34
CA GLY A 145 6.97 -3.16 29.53
C GLY A 145 7.48 -2.01 28.66
N PRO A 146 7.53 -0.75 29.15
CA PRO A 146 7.99 0.37 28.34
C PRO A 146 9.47 0.25 27.93
N SER A 147 9.84 1.01 26.89
CA SER A 147 11.22 1.41 26.63
C SER A 147 11.47 2.80 27.26
N ALA A 148 12.65 3.38 27.03
CA ALA A 148 12.95 4.77 27.35
C ALA A 148 13.43 5.57 26.12
N PHE A 149 13.55 6.89 26.30
CA PHE A 149 14.30 7.78 25.40
C PHE A 149 15.74 7.97 25.88
N GLU A 150 16.64 8.18 24.92
CA GLU A 150 18.03 8.51 25.20
C GLU A 150 18.15 9.82 25.99
N LYS A 151 19.06 9.84 26.97
CA LYS A 151 19.22 10.97 27.90
C LYS A 151 19.57 12.27 27.17
N ASP A 152 20.45 12.18 26.17
CA ASP A 152 20.95 13.34 25.42
C ASP A 152 19.92 13.90 24.42
N SER A 153 19.01 13.06 23.92
CA SER A 153 17.99 13.47 22.93
C SER A 153 16.69 13.96 23.57
N SER A 154 16.30 13.36 24.71
CA SER A 154 14.98 13.52 25.35
C SER A 154 14.65 14.93 25.86
N TYR A 155 15.65 15.75 26.21
CA TYR A 155 15.43 17.11 26.70
C TYR A 155 16.39 18.12 26.05
N ASN A 156 15.84 18.98 25.20
CA ASN A 156 16.56 20.08 24.60
C ASN A 156 15.59 21.26 24.33
N PRO A 157 15.47 22.22 25.28
CA PRO A 157 14.59 23.37 25.12
C PRO A 157 14.93 24.31 23.96
N VAL A 158 16.18 24.27 23.45
CA VAL A 158 16.60 25.07 22.29
C VAL A 158 16.00 24.50 21.01
N GLU A 159 15.82 23.17 20.96
CA GLU A 159 15.19 22.43 19.87
C GLU A 159 13.74 22.05 20.21
N ASN A 160 13.14 22.73 21.19
CA ASN A 160 11.74 22.56 21.61
C ASN A 160 11.34 21.13 22.04
N ARG A 161 12.29 20.36 22.58
CA ARG A 161 12.05 19.03 23.17
C ARG A 161 12.03 19.11 24.69
N TYR A 162 10.98 18.58 25.29
CA TYR A 162 10.73 18.64 26.73
C TYR A 162 10.39 17.26 27.29
N ALA A 163 11.29 16.67 28.07
CA ALA A 163 11.01 15.45 28.83
C ALA A 163 10.04 15.74 29.99
N ILE A 164 8.77 15.38 29.80
CA ILE A 164 7.67 15.68 30.71
C ILE A 164 7.47 14.56 31.73
N GLY A 165 7.49 13.31 31.28
CA GLY A 165 7.30 12.14 32.13
C GLY A 165 8.59 11.34 32.28
N ARG A 166 8.96 11.07 33.53
CA ARG A 166 10.13 10.27 33.87
C ARG A 166 9.75 9.10 34.76
N SER A 167 10.53 8.02 34.62
CA SER A 167 10.51 6.88 35.53
C SER A 167 11.04 7.27 36.91
N THR A 168 10.98 6.34 37.85
CA THR A 168 11.54 6.53 39.19
C THR A 168 13.08 6.50 39.16
N LEU A 169 13.71 6.93 40.26
CA LEU A 169 15.15 6.78 40.47
C LEU A 169 15.56 5.31 40.63
N ASP A 170 14.59 4.45 40.98
CA ASP A 170 14.79 3.03 41.15
C ASP A 170 14.30 2.26 39.92
N SER A 171 14.53 2.80 38.73
CA SER A 171 14.28 2.11 37.47
C SER A 171 15.59 1.72 36.80
N TYR A 172 15.57 0.66 36.00
CA TYR A 172 16.74 0.08 35.38
C TYR A 172 16.49 -0.16 33.90
N LEU A 173 17.42 0.28 33.06
CA LEU A 173 17.39 0.04 31.63
C LEU A 173 18.32 -1.11 31.30
N ASP A 174 17.76 -2.20 30.77
CA ASP A 174 18.48 -3.43 30.42
C ASP A 174 19.16 -3.26 29.06
N THR A 175 20.37 -2.71 29.07
CA THR A 175 21.08 -2.31 27.84
C THR A 175 21.77 -3.46 27.13
N ASN A 176 21.92 -4.60 27.81
CA ASN A 176 22.57 -5.80 27.28
C ASN A 176 21.57 -6.93 26.97
N ASP A 177 20.28 -6.71 27.24
CA ASP A 177 19.14 -7.61 27.04
C ASP A 177 19.32 -8.98 27.70
N ASP A 178 20.05 -9.04 28.82
CA ASP A 178 20.29 -10.29 29.56
C ASP A 178 19.26 -10.55 30.68
N GLY A 179 18.37 -9.57 30.94
CA GLY A 179 17.32 -9.63 31.95
C GLY A 179 17.82 -9.56 33.39
N ASN A 180 19.10 -9.24 33.61
CA ASN A 180 19.73 -9.16 34.91
C ASN A 180 20.25 -7.74 35.17
N LEU A 181 19.45 -6.98 35.93
CA LEU A 181 19.57 -5.53 36.20
C LEU A 181 20.82 -5.15 37.03
N THR A 182 22.00 -5.39 36.48
CA THR A 182 23.26 -5.24 37.19
C THR A 182 23.89 -3.92 36.81
N VAL A 183 23.76 -2.95 37.71
CA VAL A 183 24.50 -1.68 37.59
C VAL A 183 25.96 -1.94 37.95
N GLY A 184 26.83 -1.99 36.95
CA GLY A 184 28.26 -2.13 37.20
C GLY A 184 28.99 -0.80 37.28
N PHE A 185 30.29 -0.92 37.56
CA PHE A 185 31.23 0.17 37.47
C PHE A 185 31.97 0.00 36.14
N GLU A 186 31.89 0.99 35.25
CA GLU A 186 32.58 1.02 33.94
C GLU A 186 34.07 0.58 34.02
N ALA A 187 34.72 0.80 35.17
CA ALA A 187 36.10 0.39 35.43
C ALA A 187 36.34 -1.13 35.47
N ALA A 188 35.29 -1.95 35.54
CA ALA A 188 35.37 -3.42 35.61
C ALA A 188 35.18 -4.12 34.26
N GLY A 189 34.79 -3.39 33.19
CA GLY A 189 34.63 -3.94 31.85
C GLY A 189 33.45 -4.92 31.70
N ILE A 190 32.40 -4.75 32.52
CA ILE A 190 31.13 -5.47 32.40
C ILE A 190 30.20 -4.61 31.51
N GLN A 191 29.36 -5.25 30.68
CA GLN A 191 28.27 -4.54 29.99
C GLN A 191 27.23 -4.19 31.04
N ASP A 192 27.22 -2.93 31.45
CA ASP A 192 26.52 -2.46 32.63
C ASP A 192 25.17 -1.85 32.25
N ASP A 193 24.13 -2.20 33.02
CA ASP A 193 22.83 -1.56 32.92
C ASP A 193 22.85 -0.16 33.51
N GLU A 194 21.92 0.66 33.05
CA GLU A 194 21.79 2.02 33.55
C GLU A 194 20.72 2.13 34.64
N GLN A 195 20.99 2.93 35.66
CA GLN A 195 19.99 3.33 36.65
C GLN A 195 19.32 4.66 36.25
N GLY A 196 18.03 4.74 36.59
CA GLY A 196 17.16 5.86 36.32
C GLY A 196 17.51 7.17 37.02
N PRO A 197 16.74 8.24 36.74
CA PRO A 197 15.45 8.20 36.05
C PRO A 197 15.60 8.34 34.53
N PHE A 198 14.69 7.72 33.78
CA PHE A 198 14.66 7.79 32.32
C PHE A 198 13.45 8.56 31.83
N ALA A 199 13.58 9.26 30.70
CA ALA A 199 12.45 9.89 30.05
C ALA A 199 11.63 8.83 29.30
N VAL A 200 10.33 8.78 29.56
CA VAL A 200 9.37 7.85 28.92
C VAL A 200 8.28 8.61 28.16
N TYR A 201 8.04 9.87 28.53
CA TYR A 201 7.13 10.76 27.83
C TYR A 201 7.81 12.09 27.53
N VAL A 202 7.94 12.39 26.24
CA VAL A 202 8.56 13.62 25.72
C VAL A 202 7.55 14.38 24.89
N ARG A 203 7.47 15.69 25.13
CA ARG A 203 6.69 16.62 24.32
C ARG A 203 7.63 17.40 23.40
N TYR A 204 7.35 17.38 22.11
CA TYR A 204 7.94 18.27 21.12
C TYR A 204 6.96 19.38 20.77
N CYS A 205 7.48 20.60 20.64
CA CYS A 205 6.73 21.75 20.15
C CYS A 205 7.33 22.30 18.86
N PHE A 206 6.49 22.57 17.87
CA PHE A 206 6.95 23.20 16.63
C PHE A 206 7.48 24.61 16.90
N ASP A 207 6.68 25.43 17.60
CA ASP A 207 7.15 26.70 18.15
C ASP A 207 7.49 26.55 19.63
N ARG A 208 8.37 27.42 20.11
CA ARG A 208 8.84 27.36 21.48
C ARG A 208 7.68 27.36 22.49
N LEU A 209 7.66 26.35 23.35
CA LEU A 209 6.67 26.14 24.43
C LEU A 209 5.22 25.85 23.98
N CYS A 210 4.91 25.70 22.68
CA CYS A 210 3.56 25.42 22.16
C CYS A 210 2.47 26.41 22.67
N ILE A 211 2.80 27.68 22.94
CA ILE A 211 1.85 28.62 23.56
C ILE A 211 0.73 29.00 22.59
N ASP A 212 1.08 29.19 21.32
CA ASP A 212 0.15 29.64 20.30
C ASP A 212 -0.76 28.52 19.82
N SER A 213 -1.96 28.89 19.38
CA SER A 213 -2.96 27.94 18.91
C SER A 213 -2.55 27.19 17.64
N ASP A 214 -1.76 27.86 16.82
CA ASP A 214 -1.30 27.34 15.54
C ASP A 214 0.01 26.55 15.69
N SER A 215 0.50 26.41 16.92
CA SER A 215 1.73 25.69 17.19
C SER A 215 1.48 24.18 17.27
N GLY A 216 2.11 23.46 16.35
CA GLY A 216 2.06 22.00 16.32
C GLY A 216 2.77 21.38 17.50
N ARG A 217 2.30 20.20 17.89
CA ARG A 217 2.89 19.47 19.02
C ARG A 217 2.87 17.96 18.78
N VAL A 218 3.89 17.29 19.30
CA VAL A 218 3.97 15.82 19.27
C VAL A 218 4.25 15.32 20.67
N HIS A 219 3.44 14.36 21.11
CA HIS A 219 3.55 13.68 22.39
C HIS A 219 4.10 12.29 22.12
N PHE A 220 5.39 12.10 22.37
CA PHE A 220 6.09 10.84 22.21
C PHE A 220 6.05 10.06 23.52
N VAL A 221 5.53 8.84 23.49
CA VAL A 221 5.52 7.91 24.62
C VAL A 221 6.19 6.62 24.19
N SER A 222 7.16 6.15 24.98
CA SER A 222 7.87 4.89 24.74
C SER A 222 7.15 3.67 25.31
N ASP A 223 5.81 3.69 25.26
CA ASP A 223 4.94 2.55 25.57
C ASP A 223 3.66 2.59 24.72
N GLY A 224 3.40 1.49 24.01
CA GLY A 224 2.16 1.29 23.25
C GLY A 224 0.98 0.82 24.11
N SER A 225 1.23 0.32 25.32
CA SER A 225 0.19 -0.30 26.15
C SER A 225 -0.61 0.68 26.99
N LEU A 226 -0.15 1.91 27.16
CA LEU A 226 -0.68 2.94 28.06
C LEU A 226 -2.21 3.12 28.05
N LEU A 227 -2.87 2.95 26.89
CA LEU A 227 -4.32 3.14 26.73
C LEU A 227 -5.13 1.83 26.60
N ILE A 228 -4.54 0.66 26.89
CA ILE A 228 -5.31 -0.57 26.96
C ILE A 228 -6.29 -0.53 28.15
N ASN A 229 -7.49 -1.08 27.95
CA ASN A 229 -8.54 -1.05 28.96
C ASN A 229 -8.11 -1.68 30.29
N SER A 230 -7.35 -2.77 30.23
CA SER A 230 -6.89 -3.50 31.42
C SER A 230 -5.93 -2.69 32.30
N LEU A 231 -5.26 -1.66 31.77
CA LEU A 231 -4.36 -0.82 32.58
C LEU A 231 -5.13 0.11 33.49
N TYR A 232 -6.29 0.64 33.11
CA TYR A 232 -7.04 1.60 33.92
C TYR A 232 -8.36 1.05 34.49
N ASP A 233 -8.80 -0.10 34.02
CA ASP A 233 -9.93 -0.85 34.59
C ASP A 233 -9.45 -2.28 34.92
N PRO A 234 -8.99 -2.53 36.16
CA PRO A 234 -8.48 -3.85 36.56
C PRO A 234 -9.56 -4.94 36.52
N ASP A 235 -10.84 -4.57 36.48
CA ASP A 235 -11.95 -5.52 36.38
C ASP A 235 -12.35 -5.80 34.92
N PHE A 236 -11.76 -5.11 33.95
CA PHE A 236 -12.03 -5.31 32.52
C PHE A 236 -11.65 -6.72 32.05
N ASP A 237 -10.52 -7.22 32.52
CA ASP A 237 -10.01 -8.56 32.19
C ASP A 237 -9.55 -9.28 33.46
N SER A 238 -10.00 -10.52 33.62
CA SER A 238 -9.68 -11.36 34.77
C SER A 238 -8.18 -11.62 34.93
N ASP A 239 -7.41 -11.56 33.84
CA ASP A 239 -5.96 -11.78 33.87
C ASP A 239 -5.22 -10.63 34.58
N TYR A 240 -5.84 -9.45 34.68
CA TYR A 240 -5.30 -8.26 35.32
C TYR A 240 -5.98 -7.93 36.67
N SER A 241 -7.09 -8.61 36.99
CA SER A 241 -7.88 -8.37 38.21
C SER A 241 -7.08 -8.60 39.49
N GLY A 242 -7.04 -7.57 40.34
CA GLY A 242 -6.33 -7.57 41.61
C GLY A 242 -4.80 -7.45 41.52
N LEU A 243 -4.25 -7.34 40.31
CA LEU A 243 -2.82 -7.06 40.08
C LEU A 243 -2.60 -5.55 39.89
N ILE A 244 -3.45 -4.92 39.07
CA ILE A 244 -3.29 -3.52 38.70
C ILE A 244 -3.99 -2.60 39.71
N PRO A 245 -3.29 -1.60 40.29
CA PRO A 245 -3.90 -0.61 41.16
C PRO A 245 -4.82 0.32 40.38
N SER A 246 -5.82 0.89 41.06
CA SER A 246 -6.73 1.87 40.46
C SER A 246 -5.94 3.07 39.89
N ASN A 247 -5.99 3.27 38.58
CA ASN A 247 -5.36 4.38 37.88
C ASN A 247 -6.22 4.80 36.67
N ASP A 248 -6.00 6.00 36.14
CA ASP A 248 -6.73 6.48 34.96
C ASP A 248 -5.82 7.23 33.99
N ASN A 249 -5.10 6.47 33.18
CA ASN A 249 -4.29 7.01 32.09
C ASN A 249 -5.11 7.80 31.06
N ARG A 250 -6.43 7.57 30.97
CA ARG A 250 -7.28 8.30 30.00
C ARG A 250 -7.36 9.78 30.35
N LYS A 251 -7.23 10.15 31.63
CA LYS A 251 -7.21 11.55 32.06
C LYS A 251 -6.12 12.35 31.32
N TRP A 252 -4.94 11.76 31.16
CA TRP A 252 -3.83 12.35 30.39
C TRP A 252 -4.16 12.48 28.90
N ALA A 253 -4.68 11.42 28.27
CA ALA A 253 -5.03 11.45 26.85
C ALA A 253 -6.17 12.44 26.55
N LEU A 254 -7.19 12.48 27.41
CA LEU A 254 -8.32 13.40 27.30
C LEU A 254 -7.88 14.85 27.46
N ASP A 255 -6.92 15.14 28.35
CA ASP A 255 -6.33 16.48 28.45
C ASP A 255 -5.62 16.91 27.18
N ILE A 256 -4.82 16.03 26.55
CA ILE A 256 -4.15 16.34 25.29
C ILE A 256 -5.17 16.53 24.15
N ILE A 257 -6.21 15.69 24.09
CA ILE A 257 -7.28 15.83 23.10
C ILE A 257 -8.06 17.13 23.31
N ALA A 258 -8.40 17.47 24.55
CA ALA A 258 -9.09 18.71 24.86
C ALA A 258 -8.22 19.93 24.56
N GLU A 259 -6.93 19.88 24.89
CA GLU A 259 -5.94 20.89 24.50
C GLU A 259 -5.94 21.08 22.98
N ALA A 260 -5.82 20.00 22.20
CA ALA A 260 -5.78 20.08 20.74
C ALA A 260 -7.07 20.63 20.09
N LEU A 261 -8.24 20.33 20.67
CA LEU A 261 -9.54 20.66 20.08
C LEU A 261 -10.16 21.96 20.60
N LEU A 262 -9.74 22.43 21.78
CA LEU A 262 -10.29 23.63 22.42
C LEU A 262 -9.35 24.83 22.35
N ILE A 263 -8.08 24.64 22.02
CA ILE A 263 -7.15 25.75 21.85
C ILE A 263 -7.69 26.73 20.79
N GLY A 264 -7.77 28.02 21.16
CA GLY A 264 -8.35 29.07 20.32
C GLY A 264 -9.88 29.06 20.20
N ASN A 265 -10.57 28.13 20.88
CA ASN A 265 -12.03 28.06 20.92
C ASN A 265 -12.60 28.98 22.02
N SER A 266 -13.91 29.24 21.94
CA SER A 266 -14.68 30.03 22.91
C SER A 266 -15.71 29.20 23.68
N SER A 267 -15.68 27.88 23.50
CA SER A 267 -16.57 26.93 24.15
C SER A 267 -15.82 25.67 24.55
N THR A 268 -16.39 24.88 25.45
CA THR A 268 -15.92 23.54 25.84
C THR A 268 -16.30 22.43 24.86
N SER A 269 -16.99 22.78 23.77
CA SER A 269 -17.37 21.86 22.70
C SER A 269 -16.41 21.93 21.52
N ALA A 270 -16.09 20.78 20.94
CA ALA A 270 -15.31 20.72 19.70
C ALA A 270 -16.02 21.49 18.56
N THR A 271 -15.24 22.02 17.63
CA THR A 271 -15.79 22.61 16.40
C THR A 271 -16.37 21.53 15.49
N GLU A 272 -17.30 21.89 14.59
CA GLU A 272 -17.92 20.92 13.66
C GLU A 272 -16.92 20.20 12.74
N ASN A 273 -15.75 20.82 12.51
CA ASN A 273 -14.68 20.27 11.66
C ASN A 273 -13.58 19.58 12.47
N ALA A 274 -13.75 19.41 13.77
CA ALA A 274 -12.78 18.70 14.61
C ALA A 274 -12.71 17.22 14.19
N ILE A 275 -11.49 16.73 13.98
CA ILE A 275 -11.23 15.34 13.59
C ILE A 275 -10.16 14.78 14.51
N VAL A 276 -10.46 13.64 15.13
CA VAL A 276 -9.48 12.80 15.81
C VAL A 276 -9.30 11.55 14.96
N ILE A 277 -8.06 11.27 14.56
CA ILE A 277 -7.72 10.11 13.74
C ILE A 277 -6.97 9.14 14.63
N PHE A 278 -7.45 7.91 14.70
CA PHE A 278 -6.72 6.79 15.28
C PHE A 278 -6.11 6.01 14.13
N ASP A 279 -4.78 5.92 14.14
CA ASP A 279 -4.04 5.11 13.19
C ASP A 279 -3.25 4.06 13.97
N GLU A 280 -3.71 2.82 13.89
CA GLU A 280 -2.91 1.68 14.34
C GLU A 280 -1.98 1.32 13.18
N SER A 281 -0.77 1.86 13.20
CA SER A 281 0.29 1.39 12.31
C SER A 281 0.53 -0.08 12.64
N ARG A 282 0.08 -0.97 11.74
CA ARG A 282 0.28 -2.41 11.85
C ARG A 282 1.75 -2.71 11.61
N HIS A 283 2.53 -2.68 12.68
CA HIS A 283 3.89 -3.18 12.64
C HIS A 283 3.82 -4.69 12.48
N GLN A 284 4.33 -5.19 11.35
CA GLN A 284 4.49 -6.63 11.16
C GLN A 284 5.48 -7.08 12.22
N GLN A 285 5.03 -7.87 13.19
CA GLN A 285 5.97 -8.55 14.08
C GLN A 285 6.98 -9.26 13.20
N SER A 286 8.26 -9.00 13.42
CA SER A 286 9.40 -9.71 12.83
C SER A 286 9.47 -11.15 13.37
N ASN A 287 8.36 -11.87 13.30
CA ASN A 287 8.33 -13.29 13.59
C ASN A 287 9.03 -14.00 12.41
N ILE A 288 9.81 -15.05 12.70
CA ILE A 288 10.62 -15.80 11.73
C ILE A 288 9.80 -16.32 10.51
N GLY A 289 8.48 -16.47 10.68
CA GLY A 289 7.51 -16.83 9.64
C GLY A 289 6.58 -15.70 9.16
N GLY A 290 6.69 -14.46 9.66
CA GLY A 290 5.89 -13.31 9.23
C GLY A 290 6.13 -12.95 7.77
N ASP A 291 7.40 -12.86 7.39
CA ASP A 291 7.81 -12.69 5.98
C ASP A 291 7.39 -13.88 5.10
N THR A 292 7.43 -15.10 5.65
CA THR A 292 6.98 -16.30 4.92
C THR A 292 5.46 -16.28 4.72
N TYR A 293 4.69 -15.88 5.74
CA TYR A 293 3.25 -15.74 5.66
C TYR A 293 2.86 -14.65 4.66
N ASN A 294 3.53 -13.49 4.70
CA ASN A 294 3.31 -12.41 3.74
C ASN A 294 3.72 -12.81 2.33
N LEU A 295 4.86 -13.45 2.14
CA LEU A 295 5.28 -13.98 0.84
C LEU A 295 4.26 -14.99 0.32
N LEU A 296 3.80 -15.92 1.16
CA LEU A 296 2.76 -16.88 0.80
C LEU A 296 1.45 -16.17 0.44
N TYR A 297 1.03 -15.18 1.21
CA TYR A 297 -0.17 -14.39 0.96
C TYR A 297 -0.07 -13.58 -0.34
N TYR A 298 1.07 -12.92 -0.58
CA TYR A 298 1.37 -12.23 -1.84
C TYR A 298 1.39 -13.20 -3.01
N LEU A 299 2.04 -14.35 -2.90
CA LEU A 299 2.03 -15.39 -3.92
C LEU A 299 0.60 -15.87 -4.19
N LEU A 300 -0.19 -16.11 -3.14
CA LEU A 300 -1.55 -16.60 -3.25
C LEU A 300 -2.42 -15.55 -3.97
N ILE A 301 -2.41 -14.28 -3.54
CA ILE A 301 -3.13 -13.18 -4.22
C ILE A 301 -2.65 -13.03 -5.67
N TYR A 302 -1.34 -13.02 -5.89
CA TYR A 302 -0.75 -12.84 -7.21
C TYR A 302 -1.15 -13.96 -8.18
N PHE A 303 -1.18 -15.20 -7.71
CA PHE A 303 -1.64 -16.35 -8.49
C PHE A 303 -3.16 -16.47 -8.60
N THR A 304 -3.92 -15.93 -7.65
CA THR A 304 -5.40 -15.85 -7.73
C THR A 304 -5.90 -14.62 -8.46
N ASN A 305 -5.04 -13.67 -8.82
CA ASN A 305 -5.41 -12.51 -9.60
C ASN A 305 -5.98 -12.97 -10.95
N ASP A 306 -7.16 -12.45 -11.33
CA ASP A 306 -7.90 -12.84 -12.52
C ASP A 306 -7.03 -12.92 -13.78
N TRP A 307 -6.13 -11.95 -13.97
CA TRP A 307 -5.26 -11.92 -15.15
C TRP A 307 -4.22 -13.05 -15.13
N MET A 308 -3.69 -13.39 -13.95
CA MET A 308 -2.68 -14.42 -13.79
C MET A 308 -3.28 -15.82 -13.86
N ALA A 309 -4.46 -16.00 -13.25
CA ALA A 309 -5.24 -17.21 -13.37
C ALA A 309 -5.59 -17.48 -14.84
N MET A 310 -6.00 -16.45 -15.61
CA MET A 310 -6.27 -16.59 -17.04
C MET A 310 -5.00 -16.93 -17.83
N LEU A 311 -3.85 -16.31 -17.50
CA LEU A 311 -2.56 -16.61 -18.13
C LEU A 311 -2.14 -18.06 -17.88
N ILE A 312 -2.19 -18.53 -16.64
CA ILE A 312 -1.80 -19.90 -16.25
C ILE A 312 -2.75 -20.92 -16.88
N LEU A 313 -4.05 -20.64 -16.91
CA LEU A 313 -5.02 -21.49 -17.59
C LEU A 313 -4.73 -21.56 -19.09
N PHE A 314 -4.43 -20.43 -19.74
CA PHE A 314 -4.07 -20.39 -21.15
C PHE A 314 -2.79 -21.16 -21.45
N LEU A 315 -1.74 -20.97 -20.65
CA LEU A 315 -0.46 -21.67 -20.78
C LEU A 315 -0.62 -23.17 -20.53
N GLY A 316 -1.41 -23.56 -19.52
CA GLY A 316 -1.73 -24.95 -19.23
C GLY A 316 -2.51 -25.63 -20.36
N LEU A 317 -3.52 -24.94 -20.91
CA LEU A 317 -4.24 -25.40 -22.10
C LEU A 317 -3.30 -25.55 -23.30
N PHE A 318 -2.44 -24.56 -23.56
CA PHE A 318 -1.48 -24.61 -24.65
C PHE A 318 -0.51 -25.79 -24.51
N ILE A 319 0.11 -25.96 -23.33
CA ILE A 319 1.00 -27.10 -23.06
C ILE A 319 0.25 -28.43 -23.18
N SER A 320 -1.00 -28.50 -22.70
CA SER A 320 -1.81 -29.72 -22.82
C SER A 320 -2.14 -30.05 -24.28
N LEU A 321 -2.41 -29.02 -25.10
CA LEU A 321 -2.69 -29.17 -26.52
C LEU A 321 -1.44 -29.61 -27.28
N GLU A 322 -0.29 -28.98 -27.02
CA GLU A 322 1.01 -29.40 -27.56
C GLU A 322 1.33 -30.85 -27.15
N ALA A 323 1.10 -31.22 -25.89
CA ALA A 323 1.31 -32.59 -25.43
C ALA A 323 0.40 -33.60 -26.17
N VAL A 324 -0.85 -33.24 -26.46
CA VAL A 324 -1.77 -34.06 -27.27
C VAL A 324 -1.31 -34.14 -28.73
N LEU A 325 -0.84 -33.03 -29.31
CA LEU A 325 -0.32 -32.98 -30.68
C LEU A 325 0.95 -33.81 -30.84
N ILE A 326 1.89 -33.72 -29.90
CA ILE A 326 3.14 -34.50 -29.89
C ILE A 326 2.84 -36.00 -29.75
N ARG A 327 1.82 -36.38 -28.98
CA ARG A 327 1.40 -37.78 -28.84
C ARG A 327 0.70 -38.35 -30.08
N LYS A 328 0.35 -37.53 -31.06
CA LYS A 328 -0.27 -37.99 -32.30
C LYS A 328 0.84 -38.56 -33.21
N GLU A 329 1.13 -39.85 -33.03
CA GLU A 329 1.90 -40.62 -34.00
C GLU A 329 1.08 -40.68 -35.32
N ASP A 330 1.63 -40.08 -36.38
CA ASP A 330 1.07 -39.92 -37.73
C ASP A 330 -0.16 -38.98 -37.87
N PRO A 331 0.04 -37.63 -37.87
CA PRO A 331 -0.95 -36.74 -38.45
C PRO A 331 -1.06 -37.02 -39.96
N ASP A 332 -2.23 -37.49 -40.42
CA ASP A 332 -2.53 -37.66 -41.85
C ASP A 332 -2.04 -36.45 -42.65
N GLU A 333 -1.27 -36.69 -43.73
CA GLU A 333 -0.77 -35.62 -44.60
C GLU A 333 -1.95 -34.76 -45.08
N TRP A 334 -2.08 -33.53 -44.57
CA TRP A 334 -2.91 -32.52 -45.18
C TRP A 334 -2.27 -32.10 -46.51
N ARG A 335 -2.50 -32.92 -47.54
CA ARG A 335 -2.11 -32.62 -48.90
C ARG A 335 -2.98 -31.48 -49.42
N HIS A 336 -2.39 -30.32 -49.68
CA HIS A 336 -2.97 -29.40 -50.65
C HIS A 336 -2.98 -30.07 -52.01
N VAL A 337 -4.08 -30.74 -52.36
CA VAL A 337 -4.29 -31.31 -53.69
C VAL A 337 -4.64 -30.17 -54.65
N PHE A 338 -3.63 -29.39 -55.07
CA PHE A 338 -3.75 -28.55 -56.26
C PHE A 338 -3.59 -29.42 -57.51
N ARG A 339 -4.61 -30.24 -57.81
CA ARG A 339 -4.75 -30.89 -59.12
C ARG A 339 -5.55 -29.97 -60.03
N ILE A 340 -4.90 -29.34 -61.02
CA ILE A 340 -5.53 -28.51 -62.05
C ILE A 340 -6.49 -29.32 -62.96
N ILE A 341 -6.57 -30.65 -62.83
CA ILE A 341 -7.18 -31.54 -63.85
C ILE A 341 -8.42 -32.28 -63.34
N TYR A 342 -9.09 -31.80 -62.28
CA TYR A 342 -10.51 -32.12 -62.06
C TYR A 342 -11.40 -31.08 -62.76
N TYR A 343 -11.14 -30.82 -64.04
CA TYR A 343 -12.13 -30.28 -64.98
C TYR A 343 -13.01 -31.41 -65.50
N GLY A 344 -13.62 -32.16 -64.58
CA GLY A 344 -14.88 -32.83 -64.87
C GLY A 344 -15.94 -31.75 -64.79
N PHE A 345 -16.70 -31.52 -65.86
CA PHE A 345 -17.90 -30.68 -65.89
C PHE A 345 -19.04 -31.26 -65.01
N GLY A 346 -18.72 -31.68 -63.78
CA GLY A 346 -19.65 -32.27 -62.82
C GLY A 346 -20.37 -31.23 -61.94
N ASP A 347 -19.95 -29.96 -61.97
CA ASP A 347 -20.68 -28.86 -61.34
C ASP A 347 -20.51 -27.57 -62.16
N ALA A 348 -21.40 -27.37 -63.14
CA ALA A 348 -21.37 -26.24 -64.06
C ALA A 348 -21.54 -24.87 -63.35
N ARG A 349 -22.08 -24.83 -62.13
CA ARG A 349 -22.28 -23.59 -61.37
C ARG A 349 -21.04 -23.13 -60.62
N ARG A 350 -20.11 -24.03 -60.31
CA ARG A 350 -18.93 -23.72 -59.48
C ARG A 350 -17.73 -23.18 -60.29
N TYR A 351 -17.71 -23.39 -61.61
CA TYR A 351 -16.58 -23.05 -62.48
C TYR A 351 -16.96 -22.19 -63.70
N GLU A 352 -18.06 -21.43 -63.61
CA GLU A 352 -18.56 -20.55 -64.69
C GLU A 352 -17.49 -19.54 -65.18
N TYR A 353 -16.59 -19.13 -64.29
CA TYR A 353 -15.46 -18.24 -64.62
C TYR A 353 -14.47 -18.83 -65.64
N TYR A 354 -14.30 -20.16 -65.65
CA TYR A 354 -13.33 -20.86 -66.49
C TYR A 354 -13.91 -21.42 -67.79
N GLN A 355 -15.24 -21.35 -67.96
CA GLN A 355 -15.94 -21.68 -69.20
C GLN A 355 -15.92 -20.50 -70.20
N ARG A 356 -15.33 -19.36 -69.83
CA ARG A 356 -15.25 -18.18 -70.70
C ARG A 356 -14.30 -18.45 -71.87
N PRO A 357 -14.74 -18.26 -73.13
CA PRO A 357 -13.90 -18.49 -74.31
C PRO A 357 -12.57 -17.74 -74.27
N GLN A 358 -12.55 -16.51 -73.72
CA GLN A 358 -11.34 -15.69 -73.62
C GLN A 358 -10.26 -16.33 -72.74
N LYS A 359 -10.67 -17.00 -71.65
CA LYS A 359 -9.73 -17.67 -70.74
C LYS A 359 -9.18 -18.96 -71.37
N ILE A 360 -10.03 -19.69 -72.08
CA ILE A 360 -9.60 -20.88 -72.83
C ILE A 360 -8.61 -20.50 -73.94
N ARG A 361 -8.83 -19.37 -74.65
CA ARG A 361 -7.87 -18.82 -75.62
C ARG A 361 -6.54 -18.44 -74.96
N GLN A 362 -6.58 -17.78 -73.81
CA GLN A 362 -5.37 -17.39 -73.07
C GLN A 362 -4.53 -18.62 -72.69
N VAL A 363 -5.18 -19.69 -72.23
CA VAL A 363 -4.51 -20.96 -71.90
C VAL A 363 -3.92 -21.60 -73.15
N LEU A 364 -4.66 -21.62 -74.27
CA LEU A 364 -4.17 -22.16 -75.55
C LEU A 364 -2.93 -21.39 -76.05
N LEU A 365 -2.96 -20.07 -76.10
CA LEU A 365 -1.82 -19.24 -76.52
C LEU A 365 -0.61 -19.44 -75.60
N THR A 366 -0.84 -19.53 -74.28
CA THR A 366 0.23 -19.82 -73.32
C THR A 366 0.85 -21.20 -73.57
N ARG A 367 0.03 -22.19 -73.93
CA ARG A 367 0.50 -23.54 -74.26
C ARG A 367 1.29 -23.55 -75.59
N ILE A 368 0.81 -22.87 -76.64
CA ILE A 368 1.53 -22.74 -77.91
C ILE A 368 2.91 -22.11 -77.68
N ARG A 369 2.97 -21.05 -76.88
CA ARG A 369 4.23 -20.41 -76.49
C ARG A 369 5.17 -21.38 -75.76
N ASN A 370 4.67 -22.08 -74.74
CA ASN A 370 5.49 -22.97 -73.92
C ASN A 370 5.99 -24.21 -74.70
N VAL A 371 5.15 -24.81 -75.56
CA VAL A 371 5.53 -25.98 -76.37
C VAL A 371 6.64 -25.63 -77.36
N ASN A 372 6.58 -24.44 -77.95
CA ASN A 372 7.62 -23.93 -78.85
C ASN A 372 8.78 -23.25 -78.12
N ALA A 373 8.83 -23.34 -76.77
CA ALA A 373 9.85 -22.75 -75.90
C ALA A 373 10.13 -21.25 -76.17
N MET A 374 9.11 -20.49 -76.56
CA MET A 374 9.26 -19.08 -76.91
C MET A 374 9.15 -18.19 -75.66
N SER A 375 9.91 -17.10 -75.64
CA SER A 375 9.70 -16.02 -74.67
C SER A 375 8.38 -15.29 -74.93
N ARG A 376 7.94 -14.47 -73.98
CA ARG A 376 6.67 -13.73 -74.13
C ARG A 376 6.78 -12.68 -75.24
N GLU A 377 7.94 -12.04 -75.31
CA GLU A 377 8.27 -10.97 -76.24
C GLU A 377 8.39 -11.50 -77.67
N GLU A 378 9.01 -12.68 -77.85
CA GLU A 378 9.06 -13.36 -79.15
C GLU A 378 7.67 -13.80 -79.60
N PHE A 379 6.84 -14.31 -78.69
CA PHE A 379 5.50 -14.77 -79.02
C PHE A 379 4.55 -13.64 -79.40
N ASP A 380 4.62 -12.51 -78.68
CA ASP A 380 3.79 -11.34 -78.96
C ASP A 380 4.19 -10.63 -80.28
N ALA A 381 5.44 -10.84 -80.74
CA ALA A 381 5.95 -10.33 -82.02
C ALA A 381 5.65 -11.23 -83.24
N LEU A 382 5.05 -12.42 -83.04
CA LEU A 382 4.78 -13.36 -84.12
C LEU A 382 3.73 -12.85 -85.12
N PRO A 383 4.01 -12.91 -86.43
CA PRO A 383 2.99 -12.68 -87.44
C PRO A 383 1.86 -13.72 -87.33
N ALA A 384 0.61 -13.28 -87.51
CA ALA A 384 -0.56 -14.15 -87.43
C ALA A 384 -0.47 -15.37 -88.37
N ALA A 385 0.13 -15.22 -89.55
CA ALA A 385 0.33 -16.32 -90.50
C ALA A 385 1.27 -17.42 -89.97
N GLU A 386 2.24 -17.05 -89.14
CA GLU A 386 3.18 -17.98 -88.54
C GLU A 386 2.53 -18.74 -87.37
N LEU A 387 1.74 -18.04 -86.56
CA LEU A 387 0.93 -18.67 -85.51
C LEU A 387 -0.05 -19.71 -86.07
N GLN A 388 -0.66 -19.43 -87.23
CA GLN A 388 -1.54 -20.40 -87.92
C GLN A 388 -0.79 -21.67 -88.35
N ARG A 389 0.44 -21.53 -88.84
CA ARG A 389 1.30 -22.68 -89.21
C ARG A 389 1.74 -23.48 -87.99
N MET A 390 2.01 -22.82 -86.85
CA MET A 390 2.41 -23.51 -85.63
C MET A 390 1.30 -24.35 -85.02
N VAL A 391 0.03 -23.94 -85.16
CA VAL A 391 -1.11 -24.66 -84.61
C VAL A 391 -1.52 -25.86 -85.47
N ASP A 392 -1.42 -25.78 -86.80
CA ASP A 392 -1.74 -26.88 -87.75
C ASP A 392 -3.11 -27.58 -87.52
N ASP A 393 -4.05 -26.91 -86.85
CA ASP A 393 -5.45 -27.34 -86.68
C ASP A 393 -6.37 -26.17 -87.05
N LYS A 394 -7.20 -26.39 -88.07
CA LYS A 394 -8.13 -25.39 -88.60
C LYS A 394 -9.17 -24.92 -87.57
N VAL A 395 -9.60 -25.80 -86.67
CA VAL A 395 -10.60 -25.52 -85.62
C VAL A 395 -9.97 -24.71 -84.48
N LEU A 396 -8.76 -25.05 -84.05
CA LEU A 396 -8.04 -24.28 -83.03
C LEU A 396 -7.61 -22.91 -83.56
N THR A 397 -7.23 -22.82 -84.83
CA THR A 397 -6.93 -21.56 -85.52
C THR A 397 -8.15 -20.65 -85.59
N ASP A 398 -9.30 -21.19 -86.01
CA ASP A 398 -10.58 -20.47 -86.01
C ASP A 398 -10.94 -19.98 -84.59
N PHE A 399 -10.68 -20.80 -83.57
CA PHE A 399 -10.93 -20.42 -82.18
C PHE A 399 -10.07 -19.26 -81.69
N ILE A 400 -8.81 -19.14 -82.15
CA ILE A 400 -7.88 -18.07 -81.78
C ILE A 400 -8.28 -16.74 -82.44
N PHE A 401 -8.54 -16.75 -83.74
CA PHE A 401 -8.71 -15.51 -84.51
C PHE A 401 -10.16 -15.04 -84.62
N ASN A 402 -11.14 -15.93 -84.55
CA ASN A 402 -12.55 -15.57 -84.67
C ASN A 402 -13.24 -15.50 -83.30
N ASP A 403 -13.71 -14.29 -82.97
CA ASP A 403 -14.47 -14.04 -81.73
C ASP A 403 -15.98 -14.27 -81.93
N ARG A 404 -16.35 -15.54 -82.11
CA ARG A 404 -17.76 -15.97 -82.11
C ARG A 404 -18.21 -16.50 -80.75
N ARG A 405 -19.52 -16.47 -80.49
CA ARG A 405 -20.11 -17.12 -79.31
C ARG A 405 -20.14 -18.63 -79.54
N TYR A 406 -19.50 -19.39 -78.64
CA TYR A 406 -19.46 -20.85 -78.67
C TYR A 406 -20.51 -21.43 -77.72
N LYS A 407 -21.15 -22.53 -78.11
CA LYS A 407 -21.99 -23.32 -77.19
C LYS A 407 -21.10 -24.13 -76.24
N THR A 408 -21.62 -24.50 -75.07
CA THR A 408 -20.87 -25.26 -74.07
C THR A 408 -20.31 -26.58 -74.62
N ASP A 409 -21.08 -27.31 -75.43
CA ASP A 409 -20.63 -28.57 -76.05
C ASP A 409 -19.49 -28.37 -77.06
N GLU A 410 -19.50 -27.25 -77.79
CA GLU A 410 -18.43 -26.90 -78.74
C GLU A 410 -17.14 -26.54 -78.00
N LEU A 411 -17.23 -25.81 -76.88
CA LEU A 411 -16.08 -25.49 -76.03
C LEU A 411 -15.46 -26.75 -75.44
N VAL A 412 -16.26 -27.73 -75.02
CA VAL A 412 -15.76 -29.04 -74.56
C VAL A 412 -15.00 -29.75 -75.67
N GLY A 413 -15.51 -29.71 -76.90
CA GLY A 413 -14.82 -30.25 -78.08
C GLY A 413 -13.48 -29.56 -78.34
N ILE A 414 -13.42 -28.24 -78.21
CA ILE A 414 -12.19 -27.44 -78.36
C ILE A 414 -11.19 -27.78 -77.25
N VAL A 415 -11.61 -27.85 -75.98
CA VAL A 415 -10.73 -28.20 -74.85
C VAL A 415 -10.14 -29.61 -75.02
N LYS A 416 -10.92 -30.58 -75.50
CA LYS A 416 -10.40 -31.91 -75.84
C LYS A 416 -9.35 -31.84 -76.95
N ARG A 417 -9.59 -31.09 -78.03
CA ARG A 417 -8.59 -30.89 -79.09
C ARG A 417 -7.33 -30.20 -78.59
N ILE A 418 -7.44 -29.19 -77.72
CA ILE A 418 -6.29 -28.55 -77.08
C ILE A 418 -5.50 -29.56 -76.25
N LYS A 419 -6.16 -30.49 -75.56
CA LYS A 419 -5.49 -31.56 -74.79
C LYS A 419 -4.61 -32.41 -75.71
N ASP A 420 -5.20 -32.90 -76.80
CA ASP A 420 -4.57 -33.80 -77.76
C ASP A 420 -3.54 -33.08 -78.65
N TRP A 421 -3.65 -31.75 -78.77
CA TRP A 421 -2.70 -30.90 -79.48
C TRP A 421 -1.38 -30.80 -78.68
N GLY A 422 -0.34 -31.43 -79.21
CA GLY A 422 1.01 -31.48 -78.62
C GLY A 422 1.31 -32.74 -77.78
N THR A 423 0.40 -33.72 -77.71
CA THR A 423 0.77 -35.09 -77.31
C THR A 423 1.23 -35.85 -78.56
N THR A 424 2.48 -35.64 -78.98
CA THR A 424 3.16 -36.56 -79.89
C THR A 424 3.43 -37.88 -79.16
N ASP A 425 3.18 -39.00 -79.82
CA ASP A 425 3.30 -40.38 -79.36
C ASP A 425 4.68 -40.74 -78.78
N THR A 426 5.00 -40.30 -77.56
CA THR A 426 6.22 -40.67 -76.84
C THR A 426 5.98 -41.08 -75.39
N GLU A 427 4.77 -41.54 -75.05
CA GLU A 427 4.51 -42.19 -73.76
C GLU A 427 3.77 -43.50 -73.98
N GLY A 428 4.54 -44.49 -74.41
CA GLY A 428 4.11 -45.88 -74.52
C GLY A 428 5.22 -46.84 -74.18
N VAL A 429 5.95 -46.64 -73.06
CA VAL A 429 6.56 -47.67 -72.21
C VAL A 429 6.93 -47.04 -70.87
N ALA A 430 6.21 -47.38 -69.80
CA ALA A 430 6.72 -47.60 -68.44
C ALA A 430 5.65 -48.34 -67.64
#